data_AF-A0A534TMP4-F1
#
_entry.id   AF-A0A534TMP4-F1
#
_cell.length_a   1.000
_cell.length_b   1.000
_cell.length_c   1.000
_cell.angle_alpha   90.00
_cell.angle_beta   90.00
_cell.angle_gamma   90.00
#
_symmetry.space_group_name_H-M   'P 1'
#
loop_
_entity.id
_entity.type
_entity.pdbx_description
1 polymer ?
#
loop_
_entity_poly.entity_id
_entity_poly.type
_entity_poly.pdbx_seq_one_letter_code
_entity_poly.pdbx_strand_id
1 'polypeptide(L)'
;MLVCAQAGCLIPQTVDAIVASPHVPPQIGPENIPDYLQPRVLTLYQQGASDVTSSPPCHCQLEFDRITVDEQDSTVTLEARWFVDYDTSNPPSTRPAAPSEILLGNFEDVTQTRRDLTNVFKFDAATAGAGSSGLHVVELVIAENGGFDDASPSLPNRAMKQGYASASYKFVIDLHLEQISGNCPSTPPSLRVCQ
;
A
#
# COMPACT_ATOMS: atom_id res chain seq x y z
N MET A 1 11.21 62.19 -9.92
CA MET A 1 12.55 62.19 -10.57
C MET A 1 12.93 60.72 -10.72
N LEU A 2 13.08 60.27 -11.98
CA LEU A 2 13.15 58.86 -12.39
C LEU A 2 14.41 58.15 -11.88
N VAL A 3 14.30 56.83 -11.67
CA VAL A 3 15.18 55.91 -12.40
C VAL A 3 14.37 54.69 -12.89
N CYS A 4 13.81 54.83 -14.09
CA CYS A 4 13.56 53.70 -14.97
C CYS A 4 14.65 53.79 -16.03
N ALA A 5 15.65 52.91 -15.96
CA ALA A 5 16.77 52.87 -16.88
C ALA A 5 16.87 51.45 -17.44
N GLN A 6 16.48 51.33 -18.72
CA GLN A 6 16.75 50.22 -19.65
C GLN A 6 16.00 48.89 -19.41
N ALA A 7 15.68 48.27 -20.55
CA ALA A 7 14.87 47.07 -20.74
C ALA A 7 14.90 46.04 -19.60
N GLY A 8 13.73 45.79 -19.01
CA GLY A 8 13.54 44.76 -17.99
C GLY A 8 12.99 45.31 -16.68
N CYS A 9 11.80 45.92 -16.69
CA CYS A 9 11.05 46.07 -15.46
C CYS A 9 10.66 44.68 -14.96
N LEU A 10 11.44 44.13 -14.03
CA LEU A 10 10.99 43.02 -13.19
C LEU A 10 9.84 43.56 -12.35
N ILE A 11 8.62 43.33 -12.82
CA ILE A 11 7.44 43.40 -11.96
C ILE A 11 7.71 42.37 -10.87
N PRO A 12 7.76 42.74 -9.57
CA PRO A 12 7.76 41.72 -8.53
C PRO A 12 6.47 40.94 -8.72
N GLN A 13 6.57 39.71 -9.25
CA GLN A 13 5.46 38.80 -9.17
C GLN A 13 5.23 38.60 -7.69
N THR A 14 4.08 39.06 -7.21
CA THR A 14 3.51 38.55 -5.97
C THR A 14 3.37 37.05 -6.21
N VAL A 15 4.34 36.29 -5.69
CA VAL A 15 4.13 34.88 -5.46
C VAL A 15 2.98 34.88 -4.47
N ASP A 16 1.77 34.58 -4.95
CA ASP A 16 0.66 34.32 -4.06
C ASP A 16 1.19 33.38 -2.98
N ALA A 17 0.99 33.77 -1.71
CA ALA A 17 1.35 32.88 -0.62
C ALA A 17 0.75 31.53 -0.97
N ILE A 18 1.59 30.49 -1.12
CA ILE A 18 1.13 29.14 -1.36
C ILE A 18 0.23 28.86 -0.16
N VAL A 19 -1.07 29.00 -0.36
CA VAL A 19 -2.06 28.48 0.57
C VAL A 19 -1.86 26.99 0.41
N ALA A 20 -1.03 26.42 1.28
CA ALA A 20 -0.91 25.00 1.46
C ALA A 20 -2.27 24.53 1.98
N SER A 21 -3.25 24.48 1.09
CA SER A 21 -4.42 23.65 1.33
C SER A 21 -3.85 22.25 1.53
N PRO A 22 -4.23 21.57 2.62
CA PRO A 22 -3.82 20.19 2.81
C PRO A 22 -4.13 19.43 1.54
N HIS A 23 -3.13 18.75 0.99
CA HIS A 23 -3.33 17.87 -0.15
C HIS A 23 -4.39 16.85 0.27
N VAL A 24 -5.48 16.77 -0.50
CA VAL A 24 -6.56 15.83 -0.19
C VAL A 24 -5.94 14.44 -0.24
N PRO A 25 -6.10 13.60 0.78
CA PRO A 25 -5.53 12.27 0.75
C PRO A 25 -6.12 11.50 -0.44
N PRO A 26 -5.32 10.67 -1.13
CA PRO A 26 -5.85 9.75 -2.12
C PRO A 26 -6.92 8.87 -1.48
N GLN A 27 -7.78 8.29 -2.28
CA GLN A 27 -8.81 7.36 -1.84
C GLN A 27 -8.67 6.05 -2.61
N ILE A 28 -9.20 4.97 -2.06
CA ILE A 28 -9.43 3.72 -2.77
C ILE A 28 -10.95 3.62 -2.81
N GLY A 29 -11.52 3.64 -4.01
CA GLY A 29 -12.94 3.44 -4.22
C GLY A 29 -13.34 2.07 -3.69
N PRO A 30 -14.17 1.98 -2.65
CA PRO A 30 -14.58 0.70 -2.07
C PRO A 30 -15.32 -0.19 -3.09
N GLU A 31 -15.93 0.41 -4.11
CA GLU A 31 -16.54 -0.28 -5.26
C GLU A 31 -15.53 -0.99 -6.17
N ASN A 32 -14.25 -0.66 -6.06
CA ASN A 32 -13.17 -1.22 -6.88
C ASN A 32 -12.32 -2.23 -6.09
N ILE A 33 -12.68 -2.53 -4.84
CA ILE A 33 -12.03 -3.58 -4.06
C ILE A 33 -12.57 -4.94 -4.53
N PRO A 34 -11.70 -5.86 -4.99
CA PRO A 34 -12.12 -7.19 -5.40
C PRO A 34 -12.98 -7.89 -4.33
N ASP A 35 -14.05 -8.57 -4.75
CA ASP A 35 -15.03 -9.18 -3.82
C ASP A 35 -14.39 -10.12 -2.79
N TYR A 36 -13.30 -10.80 -3.16
CA TYR A 36 -12.59 -11.71 -2.25
C TYR A 36 -11.82 -10.99 -1.12
N LEU A 37 -11.65 -9.66 -1.20
CA LEU A 37 -11.06 -8.81 -0.16
C LEU A 37 -12.11 -8.11 0.71
N GLN A 38 -13.39 -8.19 0.35
CA GLN A 38 -14.50 -7.59 1.11
C GLN A 38 -14.83 -8.29 2.44
N PRO A 39 -14.57 -9.61 2.66
CA PRO A 39 -14.80 -10.21 3.96
C PRO A 39 -14.03 -9.48 5.06
N ARG A 40 -14.65 -9.37 6.25
CA ARG A 40 -14.03 -8.66 7.40
C ARG A 40 -12.72 -9.27 7.86
N VAL A 41 -12.56 -10.58 7.68
CA VAL A 41 -11.37 -11.34 8.05
C VAL A 41 -11.09 -12.32 6.91
N LEU A 42 -9.89 -12.27 6.37
CA LEU A 42 -9.40 -13.18 5.34
C LEU A 42 -8.66 -14.33 6.02
N THR A 43 -8.78 -15.54 5.51
CA THR A 43 -8.12 -16.71 6.11
C THR A 43 -6.86 -17.06 5.32
N LEU A 44 -5.75 -17.26 6.02
CA LEU A 44 -4.51 -17.82 5.48
C LEU A 44 -4.14 -19.07 6.26
N TYR A 45 -3.82 -20.13 5.54
CA TYR A 45 -3.27 -21.35 6.13
C TYR A 45 -1.76 -21.40 5.87
N GLN A 46 -0.97 -21.92 6.80
CA GLN A 46 0.40 -22.30 6.50
C GLN A 46 0.42 -23.57 5.64
N GLN A 47 1.49 -23.74 4.86
CA GLN A 47 1.75 -24.97 4.10
C GLN A 47 1.73 -26.22 5.00
N GLY A 48 0.91 -27.20 4.66
CA GLY A 48 0.85 -28.48 5.36
C GLY A 48 1.97 -29.44 4.95
N ALA A 49 2.12 -30.54 5.68
CA ALA A 49 3.12 -31.57 5.39
C ALA A 49 2.99 -32.16 3.97
N SER A 50 1.77 -32.27 3.44
CA SER A 50 1.49 -32.70 2.06
C SER A 50 1.97 -31.70 1.01
N ASP A 51 1.87 -30.40 1.29
CA ASP A 51 2.37 -29.36 0.40
C ASP A 51 3.91 -29.32 0.44
N VAL A 52 4.53 -29.47 1.61
CA VAL A 52 6.00 -29.58 1.76
C VAL A 52 6.57 -30.81 1.04
N THR A 53 5.87 -31.95 1.06
CA THR A 53 6.34 -33.21 0.46
C THR A 53 5.95 -33.37 -1.02
N SER A 54 5.19 -32.43 -1.59
CA SER A 54 4.88 -32.43 -3.01
C SER A 54 6.10 -32.11 -3.88
N SER A 55 6.06 -32.47 -5.17
CA SER A 55 7.15 -32.22 -6.12
C SER A 55 6.59 -31.58 -7.40
N PRO A 56 6.86 -30.29 -7.67
CA PRO A 56 7.60 -29.35 -6.80
C PRO A 56 6.86 -29.06 -5.47
N PRO A 57 7.58 -28.70 -4.38
CA PRO A 57 6.96 -28.31 -3.11
C PRO A 57 5.97 -27.16 -3.29
N CYS A 58 4.90 -27.19 -2.51
CA CYS A 58 3.86 -26.17 -2.54
C CYS A 58 3.78 -25.41 -1.20
N HIS A 59 3.20 -24.22 -1.25
CA HIS A 59 2.92 -23.39 -0.10
C HIS A 59 1.66 -22.54 -0.34
N CYS A 60 1.12 -21.96 0.73
CA CYS A 60 0.01 -21.01 0.64
C CYS A 60 0.55 -19.60 0.79
N GLN A 61 0.13 -18.69 -0.08
CA GLN A 61 0.41 -17.27 0.06
C GLN A 61 -0.86 -16.44 -0.08
N LEU A 62 -0.89 -15.27 0.52
CA LEU A 62 -1.86 -14.25 0.18
C LEU A 62 -1.46 -13.55 -1.11
N GLU A 63 -2.43 -13.32 -1.98
CA GLU A 63 -2.30 -12.42 -3.12
C GLU A 63 -3.41 -11.37 -3.10
N PHE A 64 -3.02 -10.12 -3.25
CA PHE A 64 -3.92 -8.98 -3.40
C PHE A 64 -3.73 -8.44 -4.81
N ASP A 65 -4.60 -8.86 -5.71
CA ASP A 65 -4.62 -8.33 -7.08
C ASP A 65 -5.31 -6.96 -7.14
N ARG A 66 -4.80 -6.12 -8.05
CA ARG A 66 -5.44 -4.92 -8.62
C ARG A 66 -6.32 -4.13 -7.67
N ILE A 67 -5.68 -3.25 -6.90
CA ILE A 67 -6.37 -2.24 -6.09
C ILE A 67 -6.35 -0.92 -6.85
N THR A 68 -7.52 -0.34 -7.08
CA THR A 68 -7.66 0.96 -7.74
C THR A 68 -7.61 2.09 -6.73
N VAL A 69 -6.80 3.11 -7.03
CA VAL A 69 -6.66 4.34 -6.26
C VAL A 69 -7.37 5.47 -7.02
N ASP A 70 -8.28 6.15 -6.33
CA ASP A 70 -8.91 7.38 -6.75
C ASP A 70 -8.11 8.59 -6.20
N GLU A 71 -7.66 9.47 -7.10
CA GLU A 71 -6.97 10.72 -6.77
C GLU A 71 -7.57 11.83 -7.64
N GLN A 72 -7.98 12.94 -7.04
CA GLN A 72 -8.60 14.04 -7.78
C GLN A 72 -7.58 14.86 -8.56
N ASP A 73 -6.33 14.93 -8.10
CA ASP A 73 -5.24 15.53 -8.85
C ASP A 73 -4.45 14.48 -9.64
N SER A 74 -4.77 14.36 -10.93
CA SER A 74 -4.10 13.41 -11.81
C SER A 74 -2.60 13.67 -11.94
N THR A 75 -2.13 14.90 -11.68
CA THR A 75 -0.73 15.32 -11.91
C THR A 75 0.20 14.92 -10.77
N VAL A 76 -0.37 14.63 -9.60
CA VAL A 76 0.39 14.20 -8.43
C VAL A 76 0.90 12.78 -8.63
N THR A 77 2.18 12.55 -8.32
CA THR A 77 2.74 11.19 -8.25
C THR A 77 2.46 10.60 -6.88
N LEU A 78 1.91 9.39 -6.81
CA LEU A 78 1.66 8.69 -5.56
C LEU A 78 2.71 7.60 -5.33
N GLU A 79 2.90 7.26 -4.07
CA GLU A 79 3.66 6.10 -3.62
C GLU A 79 2.77 5.24 -2.72
N ALA A 80 2.73 3.94 -3.02
CA ALA A 80 2.01 2.93 -2.27
C ALA A 80 2.98 1.98 -1.56
N ARG A 81 2.76 1.77 -0.26
CA ARG A 81 3.61 0.96 0.61
C ARG A 81 2.78 -0.08 1.36
N TRP A 82 3.18 -1.33 1.24
CA TRP A 82 2.56 -2.44 1.94
C TRP A 82 3.29 -2.74 3.25
N PHE A 83 2.55 -3.00 4.30
CA PHE A 83 3.06 -3.38 5.61
C PHE A 83 2.32 -4.60 6.13
N VAL A 84 3.00 -5.41 6.93
CA VAL A 84 2.40 -6.54 7.63
C VAL A 84 2.71 -6.41 9.10
N ASP A 85 1.66 -6.37 9.91
CA ASP A 85 1.72 -6.33 11.37
C ASP A 85 1.28 -7.68 11.91
N TYR A 86 2.21 -8.40 12.54
CA TYR A 86 1.97 -9.78 12.97
C TYR A 86 1.15 -9.88 14.26
N ASP A 87 1.08 -8.81 15.03
CA ASP A 87 0.33 -8.79 16.27
C ASP A 87 -0.13 -7.36 16.51
N THR A 88 -1.45 -7.16 16.50
CA THR A 88 -2.07 -5.85 16.76
C THR A 88 -1.79 -5.30 18.15
N SER A 89 -1.32 -6.14 19.08
CA SER A 89 -0.86 -5.74 20.42
C SER A 89 0.61 -5.34 20.49
N ASN A 90 1.40 -5.59 19.42
CA ASN A 90 2.80 -5.21 19.31
C ASN A 90 2.99 -3.92 18.48
N PRO A 91 4.19 -3.30 18.54
CA PRO A 91 4.53 -2.17 17.69
C PRO A 91 4.39 -2.53 16.20
N PRO A 92 3.84 -1.64 15.36
CA PRO A 92 3.76 -1.86 13.92
C PRO A 92 5.14 -2.07 13.28
N SER A 93 5.19 -2.86 12.21
CA SER A 93 6.40 -3.10 11.44
C SER A 93 6.97 -1.81 10.86
N THR A 94 8.27 -1.63 11.02
CA THR A 94 8.98 -0.40 10.63
C THR A 94 9.42 -0.39 9.17
N ARG A 95 9.20 -1.47 8.44
CA ARG A 95 9.66 -1.65 7.06
C ARG A 95 8.52 -2.12 6.17
N PRO A 96 8.46 -1.64 4.92
CA PRO A 96 7.55 -2.20 3.93
C PRO A 96 7.79 -3.69 3.72
N ALA A 97 6.70 -4.44 3.56
CA ALA A 97 6.70 -5.89 3.29
C ALA A 97 6.98 -6.23 1.83
N ALA A 98 6.83 -5.24 0.93
CA ALA A 98 7.15 -5.34 -0.49
C ALA A 98 7.81 -4.03 -0.96
N PRO A 99 8.51 -4.02 -2.10
CA PRO A 99 8.97 -2.77 -2.71
C PRO A 99 7.82 -1.78 -2.88
N SER A 100 8.07 -0.50 -2.59
CA SER A 100 7.09 0.55 -2.84
C SER A 100 6.72 0.59 -4.32
N GLU A 101 5.46 0.86 -4.60
CA GLU A 101 4.98 1.09 -5.97
C GLU A 101 4.76 2.58 -6.22
N ILE A 102 5.22 3.06 -7.38
CA ILE A 102 5.06 4.45 -7.79
C ILE A 102 3.97 4.55 -8.85
N LEU A 103 2.91 5.28 -8.53
CA LEU A 103 1.84 5.63 -9.47
C LEU A 103 2.14 7.02 -10.03
N LEU A 104 2.69 7.07 -11.25
CA LEU A 104 3.04 8.33 -11.89
C LEU A 104 1.82 9.23 -12.08
N GLY A 105 2.04 10.53 -11.93
CA GLY A 105 1.08 11.55 -12.36
C GLY A 105 0.92 11.54 -13.87
N ASN A 106 -0.28 11.89 -14.33
CA ASN A 106 -0.62 12.07 -15.73
C ASN A 106 -0.93 13.55 -16.01
N PHE A 107 -0.03 14.18 -16.75
CA PHE A 107 -0.15 15.58 -17.20
C PHE A 107 -0.89 15.71 -18.54
N GLU A 108 -1.03 14.63 -19.29
CA GLU A 108 -1.70 14.60 -20.60
C GLU A 108 -3.22 14.44 -20.45
N ASP A 109 -3.68 13.80 -19.37
CA ASP A 109 -5.09 13.65 -19.05
C ASP A 109 -5.38 14.07 -17.60
N VAL A 110 -5.80 15.34 -17.45
CA VAL A 110 -6.19 15.94 -16.17
C VAL A 110 -7.51 15.39 -15.62
N THR A 111 -8.21 14.56 -16.38
CA THR A 111 -9.46 13.92 -15.96
C THR A 111 -9.25 12.49 -15.46
N GLN A 112 -8.03 11.96 -15.58
CA GLN A 112 -7.69 10.66 -15.05
C GLN A 112 -7.60 10.71 -13.53
N THR A 113 -8.71 10.40 -12.86
CA THR A 113 -8.76 10.33 -11.40
C THR A 113 -8.53 8.93 -10.85
N ARG A 114 -8.34 7.92 -11.70
CA ARG A 114 -8.21 6.50 -11.31
C ARG A 114 -6.92 5.90 -11.80
N ARG A 115 -6.20 5.24 -10.89
CA ARG A 115 -4.92 4.57 -11.15
C ARG A 115 -4.87 3.24 -10.40
N ASP A 116 -4.55 2.17 -11.12
CA ASP A 116 -4.45 0.84 -10.53
C ASP A 116 -3.04 0.58 -10.00
N LEU A 117 -2.95 -0.06 -8.84
CA LEU A 117 -1.73 -0.76 -8.45
C LEU A 117 -1.48 -1.90 -9.46
N THR A 118 -0.34 -1.82 -10.13
CA THR A 118 0.13 -2.74 -11.16
C THR A 118 0.82 -3.97 -10.58
N ASN A 119 1.42 -3.86 -9.39
CA ASN A 119 2.04 -5.01 -8.75
C ASN A 119 1.03 -5.77 -7.89
N VAL A 120 1.02 -7.10 -8.03
CA VAL A 120 0.33 -7.99 -7.11
C VAL A 120 1.12 -8.05 -5.82
N PHE A 121 0.49 -7.65 -4.70
CA PHE A 121 1.11 -7.86 -3.40
C PHE A 121 0.98 -9.33 -3.00
N LYS A 122 2.11 -9.96 -2.68
CA LYS A 122 2.21 -11.37 -2.31
C LYS A 122 2.79 -11.49 -0.91
N PHE A 123 2.17 -12.32 -0.08
CA PHE A 123 2.63 -12.55 1.29
C PHE A 123 2.57 -14.03 1.66
N ASP A 124 3.72 -14.62 1.95
CA ASP A 124 3.84 -15.97 2.50
C ASP A 124 4.23 -15.89 3.98
N ALA A 125 3.33 -16.35 4.85
CA ALA A 125 3.52 -16.35 6.30
C ALA A 125 4.74 -17.17 6.74
N ALA A 126 5.07 -18.27 6.04
CA ALA A 126 6.22 -19.11 6.36
C ALA A 126 7.53 -18.39 6.03
N THR A 127 7.64 -17.82 4.83
CA THR A 127 8.79 -17.01 4.41
C THR A 127 8.97 -15.77 5.30
N ALA A 128 7.87 -15.20 5.77
CA ALA A 128 7.88 -14.03 6.62
C ALA A 128 8.13 -14.34 8.12
N GLY A 129 8.27 -15.63 8.47
CA GLY A 129 8.66 -16.08 9.82
C GLY A 129 7.53 -16.01 10.85
N ALA A 130 6.27 -16.07 10.43
CA ALA A 130 5.13 -16.09 11.34
C ALA A 130 5.16 -17.38 12.20
N GLY A 131 5.45 -17.21 13.50
CA GLY A 131 5.64 -18.32 14.44
C GLY A 131 4.41 -18.69 15.27
N SER A 132 3.29 -17.98 15.12
CA SER A 132 2.02 -18.27 15.81
C SER A 132 0.82 -18.07 14.90
N SER A 133 -0.23 -18.89 15.11
CA SER A 133 -1.55 -18.63 14.57
C SER A 133 -2.16 -17.37 15.20
N GLY A 134 -3.06 -16.69 14.49
CA GLY A 134 -3.81 -15.56 15.02
C GLY A 134 -4.08 -14.46 14.00
N LEU A 135 -4.50 -13.30 14.51
CA LEU A 135 -4.86 -12.16 13.68
C LEU A 135 -3.64 -11.31 13.35
N HIS A 136 -3.46 -11.09 12.05
CA HIS A 136 -2.47 -10.20 11.46
C HIS A 136 -3.18 -9.10 10.68
N VAL A 137 -2.48 -7.99 10.46
CA VAL A 137 -2.99 -6.89 9.63
C VAL A 137 -2.05 -6.64 8.47
N VAL A 138 -2.56 -6.73 7.25
CA VAL A 138 -1.90 -6.21 6.07
C VAL A 138 -2.41 -4.79 5.86
N GLU A 139 -1.51 -3.81 5.92
CA GLU A 139 -1.83 -2.40 5.71
C GLU A 139 -1.23 -1.90 4.39
N LEU A 140 -2.07 -1.31 3.56
CA LEU A 140 -1.68 -0.53 2.39
C LEU A 140 -1.76 0.95 2.75
N VAL A 141 -0.63 1.65 2.70
CA VAL A 141 -0.55 3.10 2.90
C VAL A 141 -0.22 3.75 1.57
N ILE A 142 -1.02 4.72 1.16
CA ILE A 142 -0.85 5.46 -0.09
C ILE A 142 -0.80 6.94 0.21
N ALA A 143 0.18 7.62 -0.36
CA ALA A 143 0.32 9.06 -0.23
C ALA A 143 1.02 9.65 -1.44
N GLU A 144 1.13 10.98 -1.49
CA GLU A 144 1.99 11.64 -2.46
C GLU A 144 3.46 11.21 -2.28
N ASN A 145 4.14 10.99 -3.40
CA ASN A 145 5.55 10.66 -3.41
C ASN A 145 6.37 11.79 -2.76
N GLY A 146 7.24 11.43 -1.83
CA GLY A 146 8.00 12.39 -1.02
C GLY A 146 7.27 12.90 0.22
N GLY A 147 5.98 12.59 0.38
CA GLY A 147 5.20 12.92 1.57
C GLY A 147 5.50 12.04 2.78
N PHE A 148 6.03 10.82 2.57
CA PHE A 148 6.41 9.92 3.65
C PHE A 148 7.59 10.46 4.47
N ASP A 149 7.47 10.34 5.79
CA ASP A 149 8.54 10.57 6.76
C ASP A 149 9.22 9.24 7.12
N ASP A 150 10.20 8.85 6.30
CA ASP A 150 10.95 7.61 6.46
C ASP A 150 11.74 7.55 7.78
N ALA A 151 12.05 8.72 8.36
CA ALA A 151 12.81 8.86 9.60
C ALA A 151 11.91 9.02 10.85
N SER A 152 10.58 8.93 10.68
CA SER A 152 9.65 9.10 11.79
C SER A 152 9.97 8.14 12.95
N PRO A 153 10.09 8.63 14.20
CA PRO A 153 10.46 7.80 15.33
C PRO A 153 9.33 6.86 15.80
N SER A 154 8.07 7.15 15.45
CA SER A 154 6.91 6.36 15.88
C SER A 154 6.46 5.36 14.84
N LEU A 155 6.43 5.74 13.56
CA LEU A 155 5.99 4.89 12.45
C LEU A 155 6.87 5.14 11.20
N PRO A 156 8.12 4.67 11.20
CA PRO A 156 9.02 4.84 10.06
C PRO A 156 8.40 4.32 8.77
N ASN A 157 8.62 5.04 7.67
CA ASN A 157 8.11 4.71 6.33
C ASN A 157 6.58 4.74 6.17
N ARG A 158 5.81 5.01 7.25
CA ARG A 158 4.34 5.08 7.24
C ARG A 158 3.83 6.46 7.57
N ALA A 159 4.51 7.16 8.48
CA ALA A 159 4.12 8.49 8.91
C ALA A 159 4.25 9.50 7.77
N MET A 160 3.43 10.55 7.85
CA MET A 160 3.46 11.64 6.88
C MET A 160 4.24 12.82 7.43
N LYS A 161 4.99 13.48 6.54
CA LYS A 161 5.56 14.80 6.81
C LYS A 161 4.45 15.82 7.06
N GLN A 162 4.78 16.88 7.79
CA GLN A 162 3.84 17.96 8.04
C GLN A 162 3.28 18.53 6.72
N GLY A 163 1.94 18.65 6.64
CA GLY A 163 1.25 19.17 5.46
C GLY A 163 0.83 18.11 4.43
N TYR A 164 1.30 16.86 4.58
CA TYR A 164 0.89 15.74 3.74
C TYR A 164 -0.14 14.86 4.45
N ALA A 165 -0.97 14.19 3.67
CA ALA A 165 -1.94 13.21 4.15
C ALA A 165 -1.75 11.89 3.40
N SER A 166 -2.15 10.79 4.04
CA SER A 166 -2.17 9.46 3.46
C SER A 166 -3.54 8.83 3.61
N ALA A 167 -3.79 7.86 2.75
CA ALA A 167 -4.87 6.90 2.87
C ALA A 167 -4.28 5.59 3.41
N SER A 168 -4.97 4.95 4.36
CA SER A 168 -4.58 3.62 4.83
C SER A 168 -5.73 2.64 4.79
N TYR A 169 -5.42 1.42 4.34
CA TYR A 169 -6.36 0.33 4.16
C TYR A 169 -5.84 -0.90 4.84
N LYS A 170 -6.65 -1.48 5.72
CA LYS A 170 -6.25 -2.58 6.60
C LYS A 170 -7.08 -3.81 6.29
N PHE A 171 -6.40 -4.89 5.92
CA PHE A 171 -6.97 -6.20 5.73
C PHE A 171 -6.59 -7.06 6.92
N VAL A 172 -7.59 -7.58 7.63
CA VAL A 172 -7.38 -8.46 8.78
C VAL A 172 -7.25 -9.90 8.26
N ILE A 173 -6.16 -10.56 8.61
CA ILE A 173 -5.85 -11.93 8.21
C ILE A 173 -5.87 -12.82 9.45
N ASP A 174 -6.65 -13.89 9.43
CA ASP A 174 -6.54 -14.99 10.41
C ASP A 174 -5.60 -16.06 9.85
N LEU A 175 -4.40 -16.16 10.44
CA LEU A 175 -3.40 -17.16 10.09
C LEU A 175 -3.57 -18.41 10.94
N HIS A 176 -3.61 -19.56 10.28
CA HIS A 176 -3.59 -20.86 10.93
C HIS A 176 -2.31 -21.61 10.55
N LEU A 177 -1.41 -21.84 11.52
CA LEU A 177 -0.20 -22.65 11.32
C LEU A 177 -0.49 -24.15 11.23
N GLU A 178 -1.46 -24.64 12.01
CA GLU A 178 -1.86 -26.04 11.99
C GLU A 178 -2.95 -26.24 10.95
N GLN A 179 -2.60 -26.82 9.80
CA GLN A 179 -3.60 -27.22 8.82
C GLN A 179 -4.34 -28.47 9.32
N ILE A 180 -5.66 -28.36 9.46
CA ILE A 180 -6.54 -29.53 9.54
C ILE A 180 -6.68 -30.06 8.11
N SER A 181 -5.96 -31.14 7.80
CA SER A 181 -6.07 -31.98 6.59
C SER A 181 -6.71 -31.32 5.36
N GLY A 182 -5.92 -30.61 4.55
CA GLY A 182 -6.39 -29.99 3.32
C GLY A 182 -5.24 -29.40 2.49
N ASN A 183 -5.51 -29.05 1.23
CA ASN A 183 -4.60 -28.26 0.40
C ASN A 183 -4.94 -26.76 0.55
N CYS A 184 -3.98 -25.87 0.34
CA CYS A 184 -4.25 -24.43 0.22
C CYS A 184 -5.39 -24.15 -0.78
N PRO A 185 -6.22 -23.12 -0.56
CA PRO A 185 -7.21 -22.71 -1.56
C PRO A 185 -6.52 -22.34 -2.89
N SER A 186 -7.27 -22.47 -3.99
CA SER A 186 -6.78 -22.18 -5.35
C SER A 186 -7.32 -20.87 -5.91
N THR A 187 -7.92 -20.04 -5.06
CA THR A 187 -8.53 -18.76 -5.41
C THR A 187 -8.07 -17.68 -4.43
N PRO A 188 -7.87 -16.43 -4.88
CA PRO A 188 -7.58 -15.31 -3.99
C PRO A 188 -8.61 -15.18 -2.84
N PRO A 189 -8.19 -14.65 -1.68
CA PRO A 189 -6.87 -14.08 -1.43
C PRO A 189 -5.81 -15.13 -1.07
N SER A 190 -6.16 -16.35 -0.65
CA SER A 190 -5.18 -17.39 -0.29
C SER A 190 -4.95 -18.37 -1.45
N LEU A 191 -3.76 -18.37 -2.02
CA LEU A 191 -3.42 -19.16 -3.21
C LEU A 191 -2.35 -20.21 -2.94
N ARG A 192 -2.57 -21.41 -3.48
CA ARG A 192 -1.58 -22.48 -3.57
C ARG A 192 -0.55 -22.17 -4.66
N VAL A 193 0.72 -22.14 -4.29
CA VAL A 193 1.84 -21.95 -5.21
C VAL A 193 2.81 -23.11 -5.09
N CYS A 194 3.25 -23.68 -6.22
CA CYS A 194 4.19 -24.79 -6.26
C CYS A 194 5.42 -24.40 -7.08
N GLN A 195 6.62 -24.51 -6.49
CA GLN A 195 7.88 -24.06 -7.08
C GLN A 195 9.02 -25.04 -6.79
#